data_AF-A0ABD2KJE5-F1
#
_entry.id   AF-A0ABD2KJE5-F1
#
_cell.length_a   1.000
_cell.length_b   1.000
_cell.length_c   1.000
_cell.angle_alpha   90.00
_cell.angle_beta   90.00
_cell.angle_gamma   90.00
#
_symmetry.space_group_name_H-M   'P 1'
#
loop_
_entity.id
_entity.type
_entity.pdbx_description
1 polymer ?
#
loop_
_entity_poly.entity_id
_entity_poly.type
_entity_poly.pdbx_seq_one_letter_code
_entity_poly.pdbx_strand_id
1 'polypeptide(L)'
;MDNNSPGPSNNVNPENKIGKTNAGGPLSDIDLFKEICGIDEPTASALLRESGGDLEAAIHQFFFTRDNPEVLQNQDNEVQELRRRAIGDRAQNNQQNQSLPVVSAPPNAPPISWSQWVRGIFLVPFRYLYTTAMDVFFFVFDFFFGGRPPRRPITGNNRQNNANPVARGQQNVLADRIIMREQQQAYEQALAIDKQKAEQLKMEKQRAQAEADKVNNRKALLARKRGEVAANIGKTAAEATNGTGGGGTMAEEKREDLVRIRLVFPSSARMEQNFRHSDSLERLFDVAFIHPDCPDNFSLFTNYPVKQLNCAPDWYRSEFRPAAAAADSVVEKNADDADSVVGTFADAGLSKSANVVIRDNDA
;
A
#
# COMPACT_ATOMS: atom_id res chain seq x y z
N MET A 1 -75.80 6.67 -16.25
CA MET A 1 -74.61 6.70 -17.11
C MET A 1 -73.40 6.61 -16.21
N ASP A 2 -73.09 5.38 -15.81
CA ASP A 2 -71.81 4.68 -15.98
C ASP A 2 -70.52 5.48 -15.73
N ASN A 3 -69.48 4.99 -15.06
CA ASN A 3 -69.25 3.79 -14.26
C ASN A 3 -67.85 3.92 -13.64
N ASN A 4 -67.68 3.34 -12.46
CA ASN A 4 -66.46 2.71 -11.91
C ASN A 4 -65.14 3.49 -11.78
N SER A 5 -64.94 3.92 -10.53
CA SER A 5 -63.68 3.88 -9.80
C SER A 5 -63.29 2.43 -9.46
N PRO A 6 -61.99 2.06 -9.52
CA PRO A 6 -61.48 0.99 -8.67
C PRO A 6 -60.34 1.48 -7.76
N GLY A 7 -60.54 1.20 -6.47
CA GLY A 7 -59.50 1.23 -5.45
C GLY A 7 -58.58 -0.01 -5.50
N PRO A 8 -57.74 -0.20 -4.46
CA PRO A 8 -56.38 -0.69 -4.57
C PRO A 8 -56.25 -2.20 -4.30
N SER A 9 -55.27 -2.84 -4.93
CA SER A 9 -54.78 -4.18 -4.56
C SER A 9 -53.33 -4.34 -5.05
N ASN A 10 -52.38 -4.50 -4.13
CA ASN A 10 -51.68 -5.77 -3.98
C ASN A 10 -50.61 -5.70 -2.89
N ASN A 11 -50.92 -6.45 -1.83
CA ASN A 11 -50.04 -6.98 -0.82
C ASN A 11 -49.34 -8.21 -1.43
N VAL A 12 -48.00 -8.21 -1.57
CA VAL A 12 -47.22 -9.44 -1.77
C VAL A 12 -45.98 -9.41 -0.88
N ASN A 13 -46.06 -10.26 0.12
CA ASN A 13 -45.02 -10.77 1.01
C ASN A 13 -43.89 -11.47 0.22
N PRO A 14 -42.59 -11.22 0.47
CA PRO A 14 -41.53 -12.10 -0.02
C PRO A 14 -41.31 -13.25 0.96
N GLU A 15 -42.10 -14.31 0.82
CA GLU A 15 -41.78 -15.62 1.37
C GLU A 15 -40.63 -16.26 0.55
N ASN A 16 -39.45 -16.27 1.18
CA ASN A 16 -38.63 -17.46 1.39
C ASN A 16 -38.63 -18.50 0.24
N LYS A 17 -37.72 -18.34 -0.72
CA LYS A 17 -37.25 -19.44 -1.58
C LYS A 17 -35.77 -19.71 -1.29
N ILE A 18 -35.53 -20.49 -0.24
CA ILE A 18 -34.31 -21.31 -0.11
C ILE A 18 -34.39 -22.38 -1.20
N GLY A 19 -33.85 -22.05 -2.37
CA GLY A 19 -33.64 -22.96 -3.48
C GLY A 19 -32.37 -23.77 -3.25
N LYS A 20 -32.53 -25.07 -3.03
CA LYS A 20 -31.46 -26.07 -3.06
C LYS A 20 -30.69 -25.97 -4.38
N THR A 21 -29.38 -25.79 -4.28
CA THR A 21 -28.42 -25.76 -5.37
C THR A 21 -28.33 -27.12 -6.04
N ASN A 22 -28.79 -27.21 -7.29
CA ASN A 22 -28.42 -28.27 -8.21
C ASN A 22 -27.01 -27.97 -8.75
N ALA A 23 -26.11 -28.93 -8.61
CA ALA A 23 -24.76 -28.89 -9.14
C ALA A 23 -24.79 -28.84 -10.69
N GLY A 24 -24.17 -27.80 -11.27
CA GLY A 24 -23.90 -27.71 -12.71
C GLY A 24 -24.51 -26.52 -13.46
N GLY A 25 -24.99 -25.47 -12.77
CA GLY A 25 -25.36 -24.20 -13.40
C GLY A 25 -24.21 -23.19 -13.43
N PRO A 26 -24.29 -22.12 -14.25
CA PRO A 26 -23.35 -21.00 -14.16
C PRO A 26 -23.31 -20.51 -12.70
N LEU A 27 -22.10 -20.40 -12.14
CA LEU A 27 -21.87 -19.88 -10.80
C LEU A 27 -22.63 -18.56 -10.64
N SER A 28 -23.29 -18.38 -9.49
CA SER A 28 -23.92 -17.09 -9.21
C SER A 28 -22.82 -16.02 -9.17
N ASP A 29 -23.10 -14.81 -9.63
CA ASP A 29 -22.11 -13.71 -9.61
C ASP A 29 -21.56 -13.47 -8.20
N ILE A 30 -22.35 -13.81 -7.17
CA ILE A 30 -21.94 -13.73 -5.76
C ILE A 30 -20.90 -14.80 -5.41
N ASP A 31 -21.09 -16.06 -5.86
CA ASP A 31 -20.11 -17.12 -5.65
C ASP A 31 -18.79 -16.82 -6.35
N LEU A 32 -18.86 -16.30 -7.58
CA LEU A 32 -17.68 -15.90 -8.35
C LEU A 32 -16.96 -14.72 -7.69
N PHE A 33 -17.71 -13.73 -7.19
CA PHE A 33 -17.13 -12.59 -6.47
C PHE A 33 -16.41 -13.02 -5.19
N LYS A 34 -17.00 -13.96 -4.44
CA LYS A 34 -16.39 -14.54 -3.22
C LYS A 34 -15.13 -15.33 -3.54
N GLU A 35 -15.13 -16.10 -4.63
CA GLU A 35 -13.97 -16.86 -5.06
C GLU A 35 -12.81 -15.93 -5.46
N ILE A 36 -13.11 -14.86 -6.21
CA ILE A 36 -12.10 -13.90 -6.67
C ILE A 36 -11.55 -13.03 -5.51
N CYS A 37 -12.43 -12.54 -4.64
CA CYS A 37 -12.05 -11.56 -3.61
C CYS A 37 -11.70 -12.20 -2.25
N GLY A 38 -12.04 -13.47 -2.03
CA GLY A 38 -11.79 -14.19 -0.77
C GLY A 38 -12.58 -13.63 0.43
N ILE A 39 -13.79 -13.11 0.20
CA ILE A 39 -14.63 -12.46 1.22
C ILE A 39 -15.85 -13.30 1.60
N ASP A 40 -16.50 -12.93 2.70
CA ASP A 40 -17.73 -13.55 3.18
C ASP A 40 -18.97 -13.11 2.39
N GLU A 41 -19.95 -14.02 2.30
CA GLU A 41 -21.22 -13.84 1.58
C GLU A 41 -22.00 -12.54 1.90
N PRO A 42 -22.15 -12.10 3.17
CA PRO A 42 -22.90 -10.87 3.46
C PRO A 42 -22.15 -9.63 2.96
N THR A 43 -20.82 -9.61 2.99
CA THR A 43 -20.01 -8.50 2.45
C THR A 43 -20.05 -8.49 0.93
N ALA A 44 -19.95 -9.67 0.31
CA ALA A 44 -20.06 -9.85 -1.14
C ALA A 44 -21.40 -9.33 -1.69
N SER A 45 -22.51 -9.73 -1.05
CA SER A 45 -23.85 -9.31 -1.44
C SER A 45 -24.11 -7.82 -1.19
N ALA A 46 -23.52 -7.22 -0.15
CA ALA A 46 -23.61 -5.78 0.10
C ALA A 46 -22.91 -4.96 -1.00
N LEU A 47 -21.67 -5.34 -1.36
CA LEU A 47 -20.89 -4.66 -2.41
C LEU A 47 -21.52 -4.82 -3.79
N LEU A 48 -22.01 -6.01 -4.12
CA LEU A 48 -22.75 -6.23 -5.38
C LEU A 48 -24.07 -5.45 -5.42
N ARG A 49 -24.75 -5.25 -4.29
CA ARG A 49 -25.96 -4.43 -4.24
C ARG A 49 -25.64 -2.95 -4.44
N GLU A 50 -24.50 -2.50 -3.93
CA GLU A 50 -24.02 -1.13 -4.10
C GLU A 50 -23.60 -0.84 -5.55
N SER A 51 -22.99 -1.82 -6.23
CA SER A 51 -22.63 -1.74 -7.65
C SER A 51 -23.78 -2.00 -8.63
N GLY A 52 -25.02 -2.15 -8.14
CA GLY A 52 -26.19 -2.41 -8.98
C GLY A 52 -26.24 -3.80 -9.61
N GLY A 53 -25.51 -4.77 -9.05
CA GLY A 53 -25.39 -6.14 -9.53
C GLY A 53 -24.30 -6.32 -10.60
N ASP A 54 -23.49 -5.31 -10.86
CA ASP A 54 -22.35 -5.41 -11.78
C ASP A 54 -21.12 -5.96 -11.05
N LEU A 55 -20.69 -7.15 -11.46
CA LEU A 55 -19.56 -7.89 -10.90
C LEU A 55 -18.23 -7.15 -11.10
N GLU A 56 -17.99 -6.61 -12.28
CA GLU A 56 -16.72 -5.96 -12.61
C GLU A 56 -16.57 -4.68 -11.79
N ALA A 57 -17.65 -3.89 -11.69
CA ALA A 57 -17.68 -2.71 -10.84
C ALA A 57 -17.45 -3.03 -9.35
N ALA A 58 -18.04 -4.13 -8.84
CA ALA A 58 -17.84 -4.58 -7.46
C ALA A 58 -16.38 -4.99 -7.20
N ILE A 59 -15.73 -5.67 -8.15
CA ILE A 59 -14.31 -6.06 -8.06
C ILE A 59 -13.44 -4.81 -8.01
N HIS A 60 -13.65 -3.87 -8.92
CA HIS A 60 -12.92 -2.61 -8.90
C HIS A 60 -13.09 -1.86 -7.57
N GLN A 61 -14.31 -1.72 -7.08
CA GLN A 61 -14.59 -1.04 -5.81
C GLN A 61 -13.89 -1.73 -4.63
N PHE A 62 -13.88 -3.06 -4.59
CA PHE A 62 -13.21 -3.82 -3.54
C PHE A 62 -11.68 -3.61 -3.54
N PHE A 63 -11.03 -3.73 -4.70
CA PHE A 63 -9.57 -3.54 -4.79
C PHE A 63 -9.15 -2.08 -4.56
N PHE A 64 -9.87 -1.11 -5.11
CA PHE A 64 -9.60 0.31 -4.83
C PHE A 64 -9.74 0.66 -3.34
N THR A 65 -10.70 0.03 -2.65
CA THR A 65 -10.91 0.22 -1.20
C THR A 65 -9.81 -0.43 -0.37
N ARG A 66 -9.37 -1.63 -0.75
CA ARG A 66 -8.37 -2.39 -0.01
C ARG A 66 -6.97 -1.78 -0.10
N ASP A 67 -6.60 -1.27 -1.27
CA ASP A 67 -5.27 -0.71 -1.51
C ASP A 67 -5.14 0.74 -1.01
N ASN A 68 -6.26 1.38 -0.63
CA ASN A 68 -6.24 2.78 -0.20
C ASN A 68 -7.28 3.08 0.91
N PRO A 69 -7.08 2.55 2.13
CA PRO A 69 -8.03 2.71 3.24
C PRO A 69 -8.25 4.17 3.65
N GLU A 70 -7.34 5.09 3.28
CA GLU A 70 -7.49 6.53 3.53
C GLU A 70 -8.63 7.18 2.73
N VAL A 71 -9.04 6.61 1.59
CA VAL A 71 -10.10 7.17 0.74
C VAL A 71 -11.48 7.04 1.40
N LEU A 72 -11.74 5.95 2.13
CA LEU A 72 -12.98 5.80 2.91
C LEU A 72 -13.03 6.75 4.10
N GLN A 73 -11.89 6.93 4.78
CA GLN A 73 -11.80 7.84 5.92
C GLN A 73 -12.04 9.30 5.51
N ASN A 74 -11.68 9.65 4.27
CA ASN A 74 -11.96 10.98 3.71
C ASN A 74 -13.40 11.14 3.22
N GLN A 75 -14.05 10.10 2.67
CA GLN A 75 -15.47 10.16 2.32
C GLN A 75 -16.38 10.24 3.56
N ASP A 76 -16.09 9.47 4.61
CA ASP A 76 -16.83 9.56 5.88
C ASP A 76 -16.60 10.92 6.56
N ASN A 77 -15.39 11.48 6.45
CA ASN A 77 -15.12 12.85 6.91
C ASN A 77 -15.90 13.90 6.10
N GLU A 78 -16.01 13.79 4.77
CA GLU A 78 -16.84 14.71 3.97
C GLU A 78 -18.33 14.61 4.33
N VAL A 79 -18.86 13.40 4.52
CA VAL A 79 -20.26 13.20 4.93
C VAL A 79 -20.51 13.70 6.36
N GLN A 80 -19.53 13.54 7.26
CA GLN A 80 -19.59 14.11 8.62
C GLN A 80 -19.42 15.64 8.63
N GLU A 81 -18.60 16.21 7.75
CA GLU A 81 -18.46 17.66 7.55
C GLU A 81 -19.75 18.27 6.99
N LEU A 82 -20.39 17.61 6.01
CA LEU A 82 -21.70 18.02 5.46
C LEU A 82 -22.81 17.95 6.51
N ARG A 83 -22.80 16.94 7.40
CA ARG A 83 -23.71 16.89 8.57
C ARG A 83 -23.40 17.96 9.61
N ARG A 84 -22.13 18.27 9.88
CA ARG A 84 -21.74 19.36 10.80
C ARG A 84 -22.16 20.73 10.27
N ARG A 85 -22.14 20.95 8.95
CA ARG A 85 -22.71 22.16 8.32
C ARG A 85 -24.23 22.20 8.42
N ALA A 86 -24.93 21.09 8.21
CA ALA A 86 -26.40 21.05 8.28
C ALA A 86 -26.99 21.21 9.70
N ILE A 87 -26.23 20.90 10.76
CA ILE A 87 -26.69 21.02 12.16
C ILE A 87 -26.25 22.36 12.80
N GLY A 88 -25.25 23.05 12.24
CA GLY A 88 -24.81 24.37 12.69
C GLY A 88 -25.76 25.53 12.37
N ASP A 89 -26.63 25.38 11.37
CA ASP A 89 -27.46 26.49 10.85
C ASP A 89 -28.78 26.74 11.63
N ARG A 90 -29.04 26.06 12.76
CA ARG A 90 -30.28 26.26 13.53
C ARG A 90 -30.13 27.11 14.79
N ALA A 91 -28.93 27.59 15.11
CA ALA A 91 -28.70 28.38 16.33
C ALA A 91 -27.84 29.62 16.09
N GLN A 92 -28.29 30.50 15.20
CA GLN A 92 -28.15 31.97 15.30
C GLN A 92 -28.57 32.59 13.98
N ASN A 93 -29.82 33.05 13.88
CA ASN A 93 -30.15 34.03 12.86
C ASN A 93 -31.14 35.06 13.42
N ASN A 94 -30.58 36.09 14.03
CA ASN A 94 -31.18 37.40 14.09
C ASN A 94 -30.08 38.43 13.81
N GLN A 95 -29.69 38.57 12.54
CA GLN A 95 -29.10 39.80 12.00
C GLN A 95 -29.08 39.79 10.47
N GLN A 96 -30.12 40.41 9.93
CA GLN A 96 -30.10 41.37 8.82
C GLN A 96 -29.05 41.20 7.69
N ASN A 97 -29.58 40.81 6.52
CA ASN A 97 -29.40 41.48 5.24
C ASN A 97 -27.97 41.86 4.82
N GLN A 98 -27.23 40.91 4.22
CA GLN A 98 -26.38 41.18 3.07
C GLN A 98 -26.48 40.03 2.06
N SER A 99 -27.24 40.26 0.99
CA SER A 99 -27.34 39.36 -0.16
C SER A 99 -26.07 39.49 -1.02
N LEU A 100 -25.15 38.54 -0.89
CA LEU A 100 -24.12 38.28 -1.90
C LEU A 100 -24.70 37.33 -2.97
N PRO A 101 -24.42 37.54 -4.27
CA PRO A 101 -24.89 36.65 -5.31
C PRO A 101 -24.22 35.28 -5.15
N VAL A 102 -25.04 34.27 -4.87
CA VAL A 102 -24.66 32.86 -4.94
C VAL A 102 -24.17 32.59 -6.36
N VAL A 103 -22.86 32.39 -6.50
CA VAL A 103 -22.27 31.84 -7.73
C VAL A 103 -22.74 30.39 -7.79
N SER A 104 -23.80 30.15 -8.56
CA SER A 104 -24.24 28.83 -8.94
C SER A 104 -23.08 28.10 -9.61
N ALA A 105 -22.57 27.06 -8.97
CA ALA A 105 -21.63 26.13 -9.59
C ALA A 105 -22.24 25.64 -10.92
N PRO A 106 -21.48 25.66 -12.04
CA PRO A 106 -22.01 25.22 -13.31
C PRO A 106 -22.39 23.73 -13.23
N PRO A 107 -23.50 23.33 -13.88
CA PRO A 107 -23.91 21.93 -13.91
C PRO A 107 -22.79 21.06 -14.49
N ASN A 108 -22.56 19.90 -13.86
CA ASN A 108 -21.59 18.89 -14.26
C ASN A 108 -21.58 18.71 -15.77
N ALA A 109 -20.49 19.14 -16.41
CA ALA A 109 -20.31 18.95 -17.84
C ALA A 109 -20.28 17.44 -18.13
N PRO A 110 -20.98 16.96 -19.18
CA PRO A 110 -20.96 15.55 -19.53
C PRO A 110 -19.53 15.10 -19.85
N PRO A 111 -19.18 13.84 -19.55
CA PRO A 111 -17.85 13.30 -19.83
C PRO A 111 -17.54 13.45 -21.33
N ILE A 112 -16.37 14.02 -21.62
CA ILE A 112 -15.92 14.26 -22.99
C ILE A 112 -15.84 12.93 -23.74
N SER A 113 -16.58 12.81 -24.84
CA SER A 113 -16.48 11.66 -25.72
C SER A 113 -15.06 11.58 -26.31
N TRP A 114 -14.50 10.38 -26.41
CA TRP A 114 -13.17 10.15 -26.99
C TRP A 114 -13.01 10.78 -28.39
N SER A 115 -14.08 10.79 -29.19
CA SER A 115 -14.10 11.46 -30.49
C SER A 115 -13.91 12.98 -30.42
N GLN A 116 -14.42 13.64 -29.37
CA GLN A 116 -14.23 15.06 -29.13
C GLN A 116 -12.81 15.37 -28.65
N TRP A 117 -12.22 14.48 -27.85
CA TRP A 117 -10.82 14.60 -27.42
C TRP A 117 -9.84 14.50 -28.60
N VAL A 118 -10.00 13.50 -29.47
CA VAL A 118 -9.17 13.35 -30.67
C VAL A 118 -9.34 14.53 -31.63
N ARG A 119 -10.57 15.00 -31.83
CA ARG A 119 -10.84 16.21 -32.63
C ARG A 119 -10.19 17.45 -32.02
N GLY A 120 -10.14 17.53 -30.69
CA GLY A 120 -9.43 18.57 -29.95
C GLY A 120 -7.94 18.57 -30.28
N ILE A 121 -7.26 17.43 -30.15
CA ILE A 121 -5.82 17.31 -30.40
C ILE A 121 -5.47 17.70 -31.84
N PHE A 122 -6.26 17.26 -32.82
CA PHE A 122 -6.02 17.61 -34.21
C PHE A 122 -6.24 19.10 -34.51
N LEU A 123 -7.20 19.77 -33.84
CA LEU A 123 -7.51 21.18 -34.09
C LEU A 123 -6.67 22.16 -33.25
N VAL A 124 -6.04 21.72 -32.15
CA VAL A 124 -5.18 22.56 -31.30
C VAL A 124 -4.09 23.29 -32.10
N PRO A 125 -3.27 22.63 -32.95
CA PRO A 125 -2.22 23.32 -33.70
C PRO A 125 -2.80 24.33 -34.71
N PHE A 126 -3.94 24.02 -35.34
CA PHE A 126 -4.60 24.95 -36.27
C PHE A 126 -5.22 26.15 -35.57
N ARG A 127 -5.84 25.94 -34.41
CA ARG A 127 -6.42 27.02 -33.61
C ARG A 127 -5.32 27.94 -33.09
N TYR A 128 -4.21 27.37 -32.61
CA TYR A 128 -3.05 28.14 -32.19
C TYR A 128 -2.49 28.97 -33.36
N LEU A 129 -2.23 28.33 -34.50
CA LEU A 129 -1.71 29.01 -35.69
C LEU A 129 -2.65 30.13 -36.17
N TYR A 130 -3.96 29.89 -36.16
CA TYR A 130 -4.97 30.88 -36.53
C TYR A 130 -4.99 32.07 -35.55
N THR A 131 -4.95 31.80 -34.24
CA THR A 131 -4.93 32.87 -33.23
C THR A 131 -3.66 33.72 -33.34
N THR A 132 -2.50 33.07 -33.49
CA THR A 132 -1.23 33.78 -33.66
C THR A 132 -1.20 34.58 -34.97
N ALA A 133 -1.71 34.00 -36.06
CA ALA A 133 -1.81 34.71 -37.35
C ALA A 133 -2.76 35.91 -37.27
N MET A 134 -3.90 35.80 -36.59
CA MET A 134 -4.82 36.90 -36.38
C MET A 134 -4.23 37.99 -35.49
N ASP A 135 -3.53 37.64 -34.41
CA ASP A 135 -2.88 38.63 -33.55
C ASP A 135 -1.76 39.38 -34.29
N VAL A 136 -0.96 38.69 -35.10
CA VAL A 136 0.05 39.32 -35.95
C VAL A 136 -0.62 40.19 -37.03
N PHE A 137 -1.71 39.72 -37.64
CA PHE A 137 -2.46 40.50 -38.61
C PHE A 137 -3.04 41.77 -38.00
N PHE A 138 -3.69 41.70 -36.83
CA PHE A 138 -4.20 42.87 -36.13
C PHE A 138 -3.08 43.81 -35.67
N PHE A 139 -1.95 43.28 -35.22
CA PHE A 139 -0.78 44.09 -34.88
C PHE A 139 -0.25 44.86 -36.09
N VAL A 140 -0.11 44.19 -37.23
CA VAL A 140 0.35 44.83 -38.49
C VAL A 140 -0.71 45.81 -39.01
N PHE A 141 -1.98 45.45 -38.96
CA PHE A 141 -3.07 46.32 -39.37
C PHE A 141 -3.14 47.58 -38.50
N ASP A 142 -3.01 47.44 -37.17
CA ASP A 142 -2.92 48.57 -36.24
C ASP A 142 -1.66 49.42 -36.50
N PHE A 143 -0.54 48.79 -36.86
CA PHE A 143 0.71 49.48 -37.17
C PHE A 143 0.60 50.35 -38.43
N PHE A 144 -0.08 49.88 -39.48
CA PHE A 144 -0.21 50.61 -40.75
C PHE A 144 -1.44 51.54 -40.82
N PHE A 145 -2.54 51.19 -40.16
CA PHE A 145 -3.81 51.93 -40.24
C PHE A 145 -4.16 52.71 -38.96
N GLY A 146 -3.31 52.68 -37.92
CA GLY A 146 -3.21 53.74 -36.91
C GLY A 146 -4.48 54.08 -36.13
N GLY A 147 -5.36 53.12 -35.87
CA GLY A 147 -6.66 53.37 -35.25
C GLY A 147 -6.95 52.46 -34.07
N ARG A 148 -6.35 52.72 -32.90
CA ARG A 148 -6.90 52.18 -31.65
C ARG A 148 -8.29 52.80 -31.45
N PRO A 149 -9.40 52.05 -31.50
CA PRO A 149 -10.66 52.60 -31.02
C PRO A 149 -10.46 52.95 -29.54
N PRO A 150 -10.86 54.15 -29.08
CA PRO A 150 -10.67 54.55 -27.69
C PRO A 150 -11.32 53.48 -26.81
N ARG A 151 -10.51 52.84 -25.95
CA ARG A 151 -11.02 52.03 -24.85
C ARG A 151 -12.04 52.88 -24.13
N ARG A 152 -13.31 52.50 -24.23
CA ARG A 152 -14.41 53.17 -23.55
C ARG A 152 -14.00 53.26 -22.08
N PRO A 153 -13.86 54.45 -21.49
CA PRO A 153 -13.79 54.53 -20.04
C PRO A 153 -15.07 53.87 -19.53
N ILE A 154 -14.92 52.90 -18.63
CA ILE A 154 -16.04 52.41 -17.84
C ILE A 154 -16.44 53.59 -16.96
N THR A 155 -17.31 54.43 -17.50
CA THR A 155 -18.05 55.44 -16.75
C THR A 155 -19.02 54.65 -15.89
N GLY A 156 -18.55 54.28 -14.70
CA GLY A 156 -19.43 53.90 -13.61
C GLY A 156 -20.36 55.07 -13.33
N ASN A 157 -21.57 55.02 -13.87
CA ASN A 157 -22.68 55.82 -13.42
C ASN A 157 -22.94 55.46 -11.96
N ASN A 158 -22.37 56.24 -11.04
CA ASN A 158 -22.95 56.37 -9.70
C ASN A 158 -23.06 57.85 -9.37
N ARG A 159 -24.20 58.38 -9.84
CA ARG A 159 -24.74 59.68 -9.48
C ARG A 159 -25.02 59.69 -7.98
N GLN A 160 -24.56 60.76 -7.34
CA GLN A 160 -25.24 61.47 -6.27
C GLN A 160 -25.56 60.66 -5.01
N ASN A 161 -24.66 60.75 -4.03
CA ASN A 161 -25.06 60.97 -2.65
C ASN A 161 -23.99 61.79 -1.95
N ASN A 162 -24.32 63.09 -1.76
CA ASN A 162 -23.62 64.04 -0.91
C ASN A 162 -23.63 63.52 0.54
N ALA A 163 -22.55 62.88 0.95
CA ALA A 163 -22.21 62.68 2.35
C ALA A 163 -20.70 62.85 2.49
N ASN A 164 -20.30 63.82 3.33
CA ASN A 164 -18.95 64.20 3.76
C ASN A 164 -17.75 63.45 3.11
N PRO A 165 -16.96 64.09 2.23
CA PRO A 165 -15.79 63.46 1.60
C PRO A 165 -14.68 63.06 2.58
N VAL A 166 -14.63 63.67 3.77
CA VAL A 166 -13.62 63.37 4.80
C VAL A 166 -13.87 62.04 5.51
N ALA A 167 -15.13 61.60 5.65
CA ALA A 167 -15.45 60.36 6.36
C ALA A 167 -15.19 59.10 5.52
N ARG A 168 -15.45 59.16 4.20
CA ARG A 168 -15.15 58.04 3.28
C ARG A 168 -13.65 57.84 3.08
N GLY A 169 -12.86 58.92 3.04
CA GLY A 169 -11.40 58.83 2.93
C GLY A 169 -10.77 58.07 4.10
N GLN A 170 -11.25 58.32 5.33
CA GLN A 170 -10.76 57.59 6.52
C GLN A 170 -11.21 56.13 6.53
N GLN A 171 -12.44 55.82 6.13
CA GLN A 171 -12.92 54.45 6.03
C GLN A 171 -12.16 53.64 4.97
N ASN A 172 -11.83 54.23 3.81
CA ASN A 172 -11.06 53.57 2.77
C ASN A 172 -9.62 53.27 3.23
N VAL A 173 -8.97 54.19 3.96
CA VAL A 173 -7.62 53.96 4.51
C VAL A 173 -7.63 52.85 5.57
N LEU A 174 -8.69 52.72 6.35
CA LEU A 174 -8.83 51.62 7.31
C LEU A 174 -9.10 50.29 6.60
N ALA A 175 -9.95 50.28 5.57
CA ALA A 175 -10.21 49.09 4.75
C ALA A 175 -8.94 48.60 4.04
N ASP A 176 -8.16 49.51 3.43
CA ASP A 176 -6.90 49.17 2.77
C ASP A 176 -5.87 48.59 3.75
N ARG A 177 -5.81 49.12 4.98
CA ARG A 177 -4.94 48.57 6.03
C ARG A 177 -5.37 47.18 6.49
N ILE A 178 -6.67 46.90 6.53
CA ILE A 178 -7.20 45.57 6.87
C ILE A 178 -6.86 44.58 5.76
N ILE A 179 -7.11 44.94 4.50
CA ILE A 179 -6.79 44.10 3.34
C ILE A 179 -5.29 43.79 3.27
N MET A 180 -4.42 44.78 3.49
CA MET A 180 -2.97 44.56 3.51
C MET A 180 -2.55 43.61 4.63
N ARG A 181 -3.16 43.71 5.81
CA ARG A 181 -2.89 42.80 6.93
C ARG A 181 -3.34 41.38 6.60
N GLU A 182 -4.51 41.21 6.00
CA GLU A 182 -5.03 39.90 5.58
C GLU A 182 -4.13 39.25 4.52
N GLN A 183 -3.67 40.02 3.53
CA GLN A 183 -2.73 39.54 2.52
C GLN A 183 -1.38 39.13 3.13
N GLN A 184 -0.86 39.93 4.07
CA GLN A 184 0.38 39.62 4.77
C GLN A 184 0.25 38.35 5.61
N GLN A 185 -0.87 38.19 6.33
CA GLN A 185 -1.16 36.98 7.11
C GLN A 185 -1.30 35.74 6.22
N ALA A 186 -1.99 35.86 5.08
CA ALA A 186 -2.13 34.75 4.13
C ALA A 186 -0.77 34.34 3.54
N TYR A 187 0.09 35.32 3.23
CA TYR A 187 1.45 35.05 2.74
C TYR A 187 2.30 34.31 3.79
N GLU A 188 2.24 34.74 5.04
CA GLU A 188 2.97 34.11 6.14
C GLU A 188 2.49 32.68 6.41
N GLN A 189 1.18 32.44 6.35
CA GLN A 189 0.61 31.10 6.47
C GLN A 189 1.06 30.19 5.33
N ALA A 190 1.02 30.66 4.08
CA ALA A 190 1.50 29.91 2.93
C ALA A 190 2.99 29.55 3.07
N LEU A 191 3.81 30.52 3.48
CA LEU A 191 5.25 30.30 3.71
C LEU A 191 5.50 29.26 4.83
N ALA A 192 4.69 29.26 5.89
CA ALA A 192 4.81 28.30 6.97
C ALA A 192 4.47 26.88 6.49
N ILE A 193 3.42 26.73 5.68
CA ILE A 193 3.03 25.45 5.08
C ILE A 193 4.15 24.92 4.17
N ASP A 194 4.72 25.76 3.31
CA ASP A 194 5.80 25.36 2.40
C ASP A 194 7.05 24.91 3.16
N LYS A 195 7.40 25.60 4.26
CA LYS A 195 8.50 25.20 5.14
C LYS A 195 8.24 23.85 5.81
N GLN A 196 7.05 23.65 6.38
CA GLN A 196 6.68 22.38 7.01
C GLN A 196 6.71 21.21 6.01
N LYS A 197 6.17 21.43 4.80
CA LYS A 197 6.19 20.42 3.74
C LYS A 197 7.60 20.06 3.31
N ALA A 198 8.49 21.06 3.19
CA ALA A 198 9.90 20.83 2.86
C ALA A 198 10.63 20.04 3.95
N GLU A 199 10.37 20.33 5.22
CA GLU A 199 10.95 19.60 6.35
C GLU A 199 10.45 18.16 6.44
N GLN A 200 9.15 17.93 6.27
CA GLN A 200 8.55 16.59 6.25
C GLN A 200 9.15 15.75 5.13
N LEU A 201 9.24 16.29 3.92
CA LEU A 201 9.80 15.59 2.76
C LEU A 201 11.29 15.28 2.95
N LYS A 202 12.04 16.14 3.66
CA LYS A 202 13.43 15.85 4.03
C LYS A 202 13.51 14.72 5.06
N MET A 203 12.65 14.72 6.08
CA MET A 203 12.62 13.67 7.10
C MET A 203 12.21 12.33 6.51
N GLU A 204 11.21 12.30 5.64
CA GLU A 204 10.76 11.09 4.94
C GLU A 204 11.86 10.53 4.05
N LYS A 205 12.54 11.38 3.25
CA LYS A 205 13.70 10.94 2.45
C LYS A 205 14.82 10.37 3.31
N GLN A 206 15.12 10.97 4.47
CA GLN A 206 16.12 10.43 5.39
C GLN A 206 15.70 9.09 5.98
N ARG A 207 14.42 8.91 6.33
CA ARG A 207 13.89 7.63 6.82
C ARG A 207 13.95 6.56 5.75
N ALA A 208 13.51 6.87 4.54
CA ALA A 208 13.56 5.97 3.39
C ALA A 208 15.01 5.57 3.04
N GLN A 209 15.95 6.52 3.12
CA GLN A 209 17.38 6.21 2.93
C GLN A 209 17.91 5.31 4.04
N ALA A 210 17.63 5.61 5.31
CA ALA A 210 18.07 4.79 6.43
C ALA A 210 17.49 3.37 6.38
N GLU A 211 16.27 3.20 5.90
CA GLU A 211 15.65 1.89 5.70
C GLU A 211 16.29 1.13 4.52
N ALA A 212 16.49 1.79 3.39
CA ALA A 212 17.19 1.22 2.24
C ALA A 212 18.61 0.78 2.61
N ASP A 213 19.34 1.59 3.38
CA ASP A 213 20.68 1.27 3.87
C ASP A 213 20.66 0.07 4.80
N LYS A 214 19.66 -0.06 5.69
CA LYS A 214 19.50 -1.25 6.54
C LYS A 214 19.26 -2.52 5.72
N VAL A 215 18.37 -2.46 4.74
CA VAL A 215 18.08 -3.60 3.84
C VAL A 215 19.33 -3.99 3.03
N ASN A 216 20.03 -3.00 2.48
CA ASN A 216 21.27 -3.22 1.72
C ASN A 216 22.38 -3.81 2.59
N ASN A 217 22.58 -3.29 3.80
CA ASN A 217 23.56 -3.80 4.75
C ASN A 217 23.23 -5.24 5.16
N ARG A 218 21.95 -5.54 5.43
CA ARG A 218 21.49 -6.91 5.74
C ARG A 218 21.78 -7.86 4.58
N LYS A 219 21.40 -7.49 3.36
CA LYS A 219 21.65 -8.30 2.16
C LYS A 219 23.14 -8.54 1.92
N ALA A 220 23.98 -7.52 2.11
CA ALA A 220 25.43 -7.63 1.96
C ALA A 220 26.04 -8.56 3.02
N LEU A 221 25.57 -8.48 4.28
CA LEU A 221 26.00 -9.38 5.35
C LEU A 221 25.68 -10.84 5.02
N LEU A 222 24.44 -11.11 4.59
CA LEU A 222 24.00 -12.47 4.23
C LEU A 222 24.78 -13.02 3.04
N ALA A 223 25.00 -12.22 2.00
CA ALA A 223 25.80 -12.62 0.85
C ALA A 223 27.25 -12.96 1.25
N ARG A 224 27.86 -12.15 2.11
CA ARG A 224 29.19 -12.41 2.66
C ARG A 224 29.21 -13.72 3.46
N LYS A 225 28.21 -13.93 4.32
CA LYS A 225 28.11 -15.14 5.14
C LYS A 225 27.88 -16.39 4.31
N ARG A 226 27.03 -16.34 3.27
CA ARG A 226 26.85 -17.46 2.33
C ARG A 226 28.18 -17.85 1.67
N GLY A 227 29.00 -16.86 1.28
CA GLY A 227 30.33 -17.11 0.72
C GLY A 227 31.31 -17.74 1.72
N GLU A 228 31.35 -17.23 2.96
CA GLU A 228 32.20 -17.77 4.04
C GLU A 228 31.82 -19.23 4.36
N VAL A 229 30.53 -19.53 4.51
CA VAL A 229 30.02 -20.86 4.82
C VAL A 229 30.27 -21.84 3.66
N ALA A 230 29.99 -21.43 2.41
CA ALA A 230 30.27 -22.25 1.22
C ALA A 230 31.76 -22.62 1.11
N ALA A 231 32.66 -21.67 1.40
CA ALA A 231 34.10 -21.94 1.39
C ALA A 231 34.51 -22.91 2.50
N ASN A 232 33.92 -22.82 3.70
CA ASN A 232 34.21 -23.72 4.81
C ASN A 232 33.72 -25.14 4.55
N ILE A 233 32.52 -25.31 3.99
CA ILE A 233 32.04 -26.63 3.55
C ILE A 233 32.95 -27.22 2.47
N GLY A 234 33.41 -26.41 1.51
CA GLY A 234 34.35 -26.87 0.47
C GLY A 234 35.69 -27.37 1.03
N LYS A 235 36.25 -26.66 2.02
CA LYS A 235 37.51 -27.06 2.68
C LYS A 235 37.37 -28.37 3.46
N THR A 236 36.32 -28.48 4.27
CA THR A 236 36.05 -29.70 5.06
C THR A 236 35.77 -30.91 4.16
N ALA A 237 35.11 -30.72 3.02
CA ALA A 237 34.92 -31.77 2.01
C ALA A 237 36.24 -32.20 1.36
N ALA A 238 37.14 -31.27 1.05
CA ALA A 238 38.45 -31.56 0.48
C ALA A 238 39.37 -32.32 1.46
N GLU A 239 39.37 -31.93 2.74
CA GLU A 239 40.13 -32.61 3.79
C GLU A 239 39.63 -34.04 4.03
N ALA A 240 38.30 -34.25 4.04
CA ALA A 240 37.71 -35.58 4.15
C ALA A 240 38.08 -36.50 2.96
N THR A 241 38.26 -35.91 1.77
CA THR A 241 38.65 -36.65 0.56
C THR A 241 40.13 -37.04 0.59
N ASN A 242 41.01 -36.16 1.09
CA ASN A 242 42.45 -36.44 1.19
C ASN A 242 42.82 -37.41 2.34
N GLY A 243 41.98 -37.54 3.37
CA GLY A 243 42.19 -38.48 4.48
C GLY A 243 41.82 -39.93 4.21
N THR A 244 41.19 -40.25 3.07
CA THR A 244 40.65 -41.59 2.76
C THR A 244 41.45 -42.31 1.66
N GLY A 245 42.78 -42.16 1.69
CA GLY A 245 43.73 -42.93 0.88
C GLY A 245 44.17 -44.21 1.60
N GLY A 246 43.27 -45.17 1.82
CA GLY A 246 43.59 -46.44 2.46
C GLY A 246 42.53 -47.49 2.15
N GLY A 247 42.81 -48.32 1.14
CA GLY A 247 41.93 -49.42 0.75
C GLY A 247 41.79 -50.49 1.84
N GLY A 248 40.63 -51.14 1.88
CA GLY A 248 40.41 -52.35 2.68
C GLY A 248 39.04 -52.40 3.35
N THR A 249 38.05 -52.98 2.67
CA THR A 249 37.12 -53.99 3.21
C THR A 249 36.66 -53.88 4.68
N MET A 250 36.24 -52.69 5.14
CA MET A 250 35.60 -52.45 6.46
C MET A 250 34.38 -51.51 6.32
N ALA A 251 33.66 -51.62 5.20
CA ALA A 251 32.75 -50.57 4.70
C ALA A 251 31.29 -50.68 5.17
N GLU A 252 30.94 -51.64 6.03
CA GLU A 252 29.54 -51.90 6.40
C GLU A 252 29.17 -51.31 7.77
N GLU A 253 30.00 -51.49 8.81
CA GLU A 253 29.72 -50.94 10.15
C GLU A 253 29.75 -49.40 10.20
N LYS A 254 30.61 -48.73 9.41
CA LYS A 254 30.65 -47.25 9.38
C LYS A 254 29.45 -46.58 8.72
N ARG A 255 28.58 -47.33 8.01
CA ARG A 255 27.37 -46.77 7.41
C ARG A 255 26.24 -46.60 8.42
N GLU A 256 26.33 -47.29 9.56
CA GLU A 256 25.31 -47.23 10.62
C GLU A 256 25.29 -45.87 11.32
N ASP A 257 26.39 -45.10 11.24
CA ASP A 257 26.51 -43.79 11.86
C ASP A 257 26.05 -42.61 10.97
N LEU A 258 25.41 -42.89 9.83
CA LEU A 258 24.98 -41.87 8.88
C LEU A 258 23.48 -41.60 8.99
N VAL A 259 23.13 -40.34 9.20
CA VAL A 259 21.77 -39.82 9.21
C VAL A 259 21.47 -39.21 7.84
N ARG A 260 20.47 -39.77 7.14
CA ARG A 260 19.99 -39.19 5.87
C ARG A 260 18.94 -38.12 6.14
N ILE A 261 19.23 -36.86 5.83
CA ILE A 261 18.30 -35.76 6.00
C ILE A 261 17.79 -35.29 4.64
N ARG A 262 16.48 -35.31 4.47
CA ARG A 262 15.80 -34.69 3.34
C ARG A 262 15.33 -33.30 3.75
N LEU A 263 15.87 -32.28 3.11
CA LEU A 263 15.44 -30.89 3.22
C LEU A 263 14.37 -30.59 2.18
N VAL A 264 13.27 -29.96 2.61
CA VAL A 264 12.19 -29.49 1.74
C VAL A 264 12.11 -27.97 1.85
N PHE A 265 12.31 -27.27 0.73
CA PHE A 265 12.29 -25.82 0.65
C PHE A 265 10.88 -25.28 0.40
N PRO A 266 10.59 -24.00 0.75
CA PRO A 266 9.31 -23.36 0.43
C PRO A 266 8.98 -23.34 -1.07
N SER A 267 10.02 -23.29 -1.92
CA SER A 267 9.90 -23.41 -3.38
C SER A 267 9.45 -24.80 -3.87
N SER A 268 9.19 -25.74 -2.96
CA SER A 268 8.99 -27.17 -3.19
C SER A 268 10.23 -27.95 -3.65
N ALA A 269 11.38 -27.29 -3.81
CA ALA A 269 12.65 -27.95 -4.07
C ALA A 269 13.02 -28.90 -2.92
N ARG A 270 13.77 -29.96 -3.24
CA ARG A 270 14.16 -31.00 -2.29
C ARG A 270 15.65 -31.28 -2.42
N MET A 271 16.31 -31.42 -1.29
CA MET A 271 17.71 -31.82 -1.21
C MET A 271 17.83 -33.00 -0.25
N GLU A 272 18.72 -33.94 -0.56
CA GLU A 272 19.08 -35.03 0.36
C GLU A 272 20.56 -34.95 0.68
N GLN A 273 20.90 -34.98 1.97
CA GLN A 273 22.28 -35.01 2.42
C GLN A 273 22.45 -35.98 3.59
N ASN A 274 23.58 -36.68 3.59
CA ASN A 274 23.95 -37.58 4.67
C ASN A 274 24.89 -36.85 5.64
N PHE A 275 24.62 -36.97 6.93
CA PHE A 275 25.39 -36.39 8.02
C PHE A 275 25.85 -37.51 8.95
N ARG A 276 26.91 -37.28 9.73
CA ARG A 276 27.26 -38.20 10.83
C ARG A 276 26.45 -37.83 12.08
N HIS A 277 26.16 -38.79 12.95
CA HIS A 277 25.50 -38.47 14.23
C HIS A 277 26.29 -37.48 15.10
N SER A 278 27.61 -37.51 15.00
CA SER A 278 28.53 -36.63 15.72
C SER A 278 28.68 -35.25 15.08
N ASP A 279 28.11 -35.01 13.90
CA ASP A 279 28.11 -33.67 13.30
C ASP A 279 27.20 -32.73 14.12
N SER A 280 27.56 -31.45 14.15
CA SER A 280 26.71 -30.41 14.75
C SER A 280 25.49 -30.14 13.87
N LEU A 281 24.37 -29.77 14.50
CA LEU A 281 23.18 -29.30 13.77
C LEU A 281 23.45 -28.01 12.99
N GLU A 282 24.45 -27.22 13.38
CA GLU A 282 24.89 -26.04 12.63
C GLU A 282 25.29 -26.40 11.19
N ARG A 283 25.88 -27.59 11.00
CA ARG A 283 26.22 -28.10 9.67
C ARG A 283 24.97 -28.31 8.80
N LEU A 284 23.84 -28.68 9.39
CA LEU A 284 22.56 -28.76 8.67
C LEU A 284 22.10 -27.38 8.21
N PHE A 285 22.21 -26.40 9.10
CA PHE A 285 21.84 -25.02 8.82
C PHE A 285 22.69 -24.45 7.68
N ASP A 286 24.00 -24.66 7.73
CA ASP A 286 24.96 -24.20 6.72
C ASP A 286 24.63 -24.76 5.33
N VAL A 287 24.33 -26.06 5.26
CA VAL A 287 23.91 -26.72 4.02
C VAL A 287 22.62 -26.11 3.48
N ALA A 288 21.61 -25.92 4.34
CA ALA A 288 20.35 -25.32 3.94
C ALA A 288 20.56 -23.89 3.44
N PHE A 289 21.37 -23.10 4.15
CA PHE A 289 21.61 -21.69 3.89
C PHE A 289 22.32 -21.39 2.57
N ILE A 290 23.15 -22.30 2.08
CA ILE A 290 23.83 -22.16 0.78
C ILE A 290 22.88 -22.42 -0.39
N HIS A 291 21.78 -23.15 -0.18
CA HIS A 291 20.88 -23.52 -1.27
C HIS A 291 20.24 -22.27 -1.91
N PRO A 292 20.17 -22.18 -3.25
CA PRO A 292 19.61 -21.00 -3.93
C PRO A 292 18.15 -20.71 -3.55
N ASP A 293 17.37 -21.75 -3.26
CA ASP A 293 15.95 -21.61 -2.88
C ASP A 293 15.73 -21.44 -1.37
N CYS A 294 16.80 -21.23 -0.59
CA CYS A 294 16.68 -20.95 0.84
C CYS A 294 16.34 -19.47 1.06
N PRO A 295 15.25 -19.15 1.80
CA PRO A 295 14.93 -17.77 2.14
C PRO A 295 15.98 -17.18 3.09
N ASP A 296 15.97 -15.85 3.20
CA ASP A 296 16.92 -15.13 4.07
C ASP A 296 16.60 -15.35 5.56
N ASN A 297 15.31 -15.35 5.92
CA ASN A 297 14.82 -15.59 7.27
C ASN A 297 14.01 -16.90 7.32
N PHE A 298 14.66 -18.00 7.68
CA PHE A 298 14.04 -19.31 7.78
C PHE A 298 14.23 -20.00 9.13
N SER A 299 13.34 -20.98 9.37
CA SER A 299 13.38 -21.90 10.50
C SER A 299 13.25 -23.35 10.01
N LEU A 300 13.98 -24.28 10.63
CA LEU A 300 13.98 -25.70 10.28
C LEU A 300 13.06 -26.51 11.21
N PHE A 301 12.14 -27.29 10.65
CA PHE A 301 11.18 -28.11 11.38
C PHE A 301 11.27 -29.59 10.98
N THR A 302 11.23 -30.51 11.95
CA THR A 302 11.02 -31.93 11.69
C THR A 302 9.56 -32.22 11.38
N ASN A 303 9.28 -33.30 10.64
CA ASN A 303 7.89 -33.68 10.32
C ASN A 303 7.21 -34.49 11.43
N TYR A 304 7.91 -35.45 12.06
CA TYR A 304 7.34 -36.33 13.10
C TYR A 304 8.35 -36.67 14.20
N PRO A 305 8.09 -36.28 15.46
CA PRO A 305 7.15 -35.24 15.87
C PRO A 305 7.51 -33.89 15.23
N VAL A 306 6.53 -33.00 15.06
CA VAL A 306 6.81 -31.64 14.59
C VAL A 306 7.55 -30.88 15.68
N LYS A 307 8.82 -30.59 15.45
CA LYS A 307 9.68 -29.84 16.37
C LYS A 307 10.55 -28.87 15.58
N GLN A 308 10.74 -27.67 16.11
CA GLN A 308 11.72 -26.72 15.59
C GLN A 308 13.12 -27.17 15.99
N LEU A 309 14.06 -27.13 15.04
CA LEU A 309 15.46 -27.47 15.29
C LEU A 309 16.24 -26.20 15.65
N ASN A 310 16.84 -26.18 16.84
CA ASN A 310 17.70 -25.08 17.32
C ASN A 310 19.11 -25.17 16.69
N CYS A 311 19.17 -25.02 15.37
CA CYS A 311 20.38 -25.22 14.57
C CYS A 311 20.97 -23.92 14.01
N ALA A 312 20.27 -22.79 14.16
CA ALA A 312 20.75 -21.51 13.68
C ALA A 312 21.96 -21.01 14.51
N PRO A 313 23.01 -20.48 13.86
CA PRO A 313 24.19 -19.93 14.53
C PRO A 313 23.90 -18.57 15.18
N ASP A 314 24.73 -18.17 16.13
CA ASP A 314 24.52 -16.95 16.93
C ASP A 314 24.41 -15.67 16.10
N TRP A 315 25.26 -15.53 15.07
CA TRP A 315 25.23 -14.37 14.17
C TRP A 315 23.92 -14.26 13.39
N TYR A 316 23.25 -15.38 13.13
CA TYR A 316 21.97 -15.39 12.43
C TYR A 316 20.84 -15.05 13.40
N ARG A 317 20.89 -15.62 14.62
CA ARG A 317 19.93 -15.29 15.69
C ARG A 317 19.97 -13.80 16.02
N SER A 318 21.13 -13.16 16.05
CA SER A 318 21.23 -11.73 16.36
C SER A 318 20.54 -10.83 15.33
N GLU A 319 20.53 -11.21 14.05
CA GLU A 319 19.93 -10.40 12.99
C GLU A 319 18.44 -10.64 12.78
N PHE A 320 17.95 -11.86 12.99
CA PHE A 320 16.56 -12.22 12.68
C PHE A 320 15.66 -12.44 13.89
N ARG A 321 16.21 -12.54 15.10
CA ARG A 321 15.38 -12.67 16.30
C ARG A 321 14.75 -11.30 16.65
N PRO A 322 13.42 -11.20 16.75
CA PRO A 322 12.77 -9.96 17.14
C PRO A 322 13.20 -9.57 18.56
N ALA A 323 13.51 -8.29 18.77
CA ALA A 323 13.93 -7.75 20.08
C ALA A 323 12.93 -8.06 21.22
N ALA A 324 11.65 -8.24 20.89
CA ALA A 324 10.61 -8.66 21.85
C ALA A 324 10.86 -10.08 22.41
N ALA A 325 11.41 -11.01 21.62
CA ALA A 325 11.75 -12.36 22.07
C ALA A 325 13.11 -12.45 22.80
N ALA A 326 13.85 -11.33 22.85
CA ALA A 326 15.06 -11.18 23.68
C ALA A 326 14.74 -10.51 25.03
N ALA A 327 13.64 -9.74 25.12
CA ALA A 327 13.19 -9.11 26.36
C ALA A 327 12.57 -10.10 27.36
N ASP A 328 11.89 -11.15 26.87
CA ASP A 328 11.38 -12.24 27.72
C ASP A 328 12.47 -13.24 28.16
N SER A 329 13.70 -13.11 27.64
CA SER A 329 14.87 -13.89 28.09
C SER A 329 15.90 -13.03 28.83
N VAL A 330 15.46 -11.98 29.53
CA VAL A 330 16.24 -11.32 30.60
C VAL A 330 16.06 -12.08 31.93
N VAL A 331 15.96 -13.41 31.85
CA VAL A 331 16.38 -14.26 32.95
C VAL A 331 17.89 -14.34 32.84
N GLU A 332 18.54 -14.02 33.94
CA GLU A 332 19.99 -13.95 34.13
C GLU A 332 20.76 -15.00 33.31
N LYS A 333 21.92 -14.60 32.79
CA LYS A 333 22.99 -15.47 32.29
C LYS A 333 23.41 -16.47 33.38
N ASN A 334 22.57 -17.45 33.66
CA ASN A 334 22.92 -18.62 34.43
C ASN A 334 23.47 -19.62 33.41
N ALA A 335 24.61 -20.21 33.74
CA ALA A 335 25.43 -21.05 32.86
C ALA A 335 24.77 -22.38 32.42
N ASP A 336 23.45 -22.51 32.59
CA ASP A 336 22.66 -23.72 32.35
C ASP A 336 21.65 -23.56 31.18
N ASP A 337 21.70 -22.45 30.41
CA ASP A 337 20.86 -22.23 29.21
C ASP A 337 21.27 -23.16 28.05
N ALA A 338 20.78 -24.39 28.12
CA ALA A 338 20.88 -25.45 27.12
C ALA A 338 20.33 -25.07 25.73
N ASP A 339 19.67 -23.91 25.58
CA ASP A 339 19.14 -23.41 24.30
C ASP A 339 20.17 -22.61 23.47
N SER A 340 21.30 -22.23 24.06
CA SER A 340 22.36 -21.49 23.36
C SER A 340 23.34 -22.41 22.61
N VAL A 341 23.58 -23.62 23.11
CA VAL A 341 24.53 -24.55 22.52
C VAL A 341 23.86 -25.34 21.39
N VAL A 342 24.36 -25.20 20.17
CA VAL A 342 23.89 -26.00 19.03
C VAL A 342 24.25 -27.47 19.28
N GLY A 343 23.24 -28.30 19.49
CA GLY A 343 23.41 -29.74 19.73
C GLY A 343 23.88 -30.52 18.50
N THR A 344 24.14 -31.81 18.70
CA THR A 344 24.45 -32.76 17.61
C THR A 344 23.18 -33.42 17.06
N PHE A 345 23.30 -34.12 15.92
CA PHE A 345 22.18 -34.90 15.38
C PHE A 345 21.71 -36.02 16.33
N ALA A 346 22.64 -36.59 17.10
CA ALA A 346 22.33 -37.57 18.14
C ALA A 346 21.45 -36.96 19.25
N ASP A 347 21.81 -35.76 19.73
CA ASP A 347 21.08 -35.07 20.81
C ASP A 347 19.66 -34.66 20.38
N ALA A 348 19.49 -34.31 19.10
CA ALA A 348 18.19 -34.01 18.51
C ALA A 348 17.30 -35.26 18.29
N GLY A 349 17.83 -36.46 18.52
CA GLY A 349 17.11 -37.72 18.30
C GLY A 349 16.94 -38.08 16.82
N LEU A 350 17.76 -37.52 15.93
CA LEU A 350 17.72 -37.80 14.50
C LEU A 350 18.62 -39.00 14.19
N SER A 351 18.06 -40.21 14.22
CA SER A 351 18.89 -41.44 14.29
C SER A 351 19.10 -42.22 12.98
N LYS A 352 18.27 -42.03 11.95
CA LYS A 352 18.41 -42.82 10.70
C LYS A 352 18.10 -41.99 9.47
N SER A 353 16.86 -41.52 9.40
CA SER A 353 16.41 -40.64 8.33
C SER A 353 15.41 -39.65 8.86
N ALA A 354 15.56 -38.39 8.50
CA ALA A 354 14.65 -37.33 8.90
C ALA A 354 14.22 -36.49 7.70
N ASN A 355 12.95 -36.09 7.70
CA ASN A 355 12.44 -35.10 6.77
C ASN A 355 12.32 -33.77 7.52
N VAL A 356 13.06 -32.77 7.03
CA VAL A 356 13.15 -31.45 7.62
C VAL A 356 12.59 -30.44 6.62
N VAL A 357 11.61 -29.66 7.05
CA VAL A 357 10.93 -28.65 6.26
C VAL A 357 11.48 -27.29 6.65
N ILE A 358 11.87 -26.52 5.65
CA ILE A 358 12.28 -25.12 5.79
C ILE A 358 11.01 -24.27 5.69
N ARG A 359 10.76 -23.46 6.71
CA ARG A 359 9.71 -22.43 6.68
C ARG A 359 10.35 -21.06 6.56
N ASP A 360 9.81 -20.26 5.66
CA ASP A 360 10.09 -18.83 5.59
C ASP A 360 9.35 -18.14 6.75
N ASN A 361 10.06 -17.33 7.52
CA ASN A 361 9.50 -16.59 8.64
C ASN A 361 8.96 -15.21 8.20
N ASP A 362 9.31 -14.74 6.98
CA ASP A 362 8.89 -13.45 6.42
C ASP A 362 7.69 -13.59 5.47
N ALA A 363 7.24 -14.81 5.16
CA ALA A 363 6.20 -15.12 4.17
C ALA A 363 4.75 -15.05 4.66
#